data_AF-A0A8X7CNX5-F1
#
_entry.id   AF-A0A8X7CNX5-F1
#
_cell.length_a   1.000
_cell.length_b   1.000
_cell.length_c   1.000
_cell.angle_alpha   90.00
_cell.angle_beta   90.00
_cell.angle_gamma   90.00
#
_symmetry.space_group_name_H-M   'P 1'
#
loop_
_entity.id
_entity.type
_entity.pdbx_description
1 polymer ?
#
loop_
_entity_poly.entity_id
_entity_poly.type
_entity_poly.pdbx_seq_one_letter_code
_entity_poly.pdbx_strand_id
1 'polypeptide(L)'
;MCGGYTSCVFSLLREIVKSTNPTRCGGGDIEQHLKSDKHKNADRAAASSSSLLNIFKKSDAPTLKDLDIAAAEGVWTYHTIQENHSFRSNDCASKLIQTCFDPKFTCARTKSEAIAVNVLTPTAMKELKYDLDKCNCFTILNDASNHGNKKIYLIV
;
A
#
# COMPACT_ATOMS: atom_id res chain seq x y z
N MET A 1 -12.63 16.00 11.51
CA MET A 1 -13.73 15.01 11.46
C MET A 1 -13.47 14.02 10.33
N CYS A 2 -12.86 12.86 10.62
CA CYS A 2 -12.64 11.75 9.68
C CYS A 2 -12.46 10.43 10.47
N GLY A 3 -13.33 10.17 11.44
CA GLY A 3 -13.26 8.98 12.31
C GLY A 3 -14.12 7.79 11.86
N GLY A 4 -14.83 7.90 10.71
CA GLY A 4 -15.83 6.91 10.31
C GLY A 4 -15.32 5.77 9.41
N TYR A 5 -14.30 6.03 8.58
CA TYR A 5 -13.90 5.09 7.52
C TYR A 5 -13.03 3.92 8.02
N THR A 6 -12.23 4.11 9.06
CA THR A 6 -11.39 3.03 9.63
C THR A 6 -12.21 2.01 10.42
N SER A 7 -13.27 2.44 11.10
CA SER A 7 -14.22 1.57 11.82
C SER A 7 -14.96 0.61 10.89
N CYS A 8 -15.37 1.10 9.70
CA CYS A 8 -16.14 0.32 8.74
C CYS A 8 -15.28 -0.77 8.06
N VAL A 9 -14.04 -0.44 7.68
CA VAL A 9 -13.10 -1.41 7.07
C VAL A 9 -12.69 -2.50 8.06
N PHE A 10 -12.49 -2.15 9.34
CA PHE A 10 -12.18 -3.14 10.39
C PHE A 10 -13.38 -4.07 10.69
N SER A 11 -14.60 -3.55 10.61
CA SER A 11 -15.82 -4.36 10.80
C SER A 11 -16.05 -5.32 9.62
N LEU A 12 -15.79 -4.85 8.39
CA LEU A 12 -15.89 -5.67 7.19
C LEU A 12 -14.82 -6.79 7.16
N LEU A 13 -13.59 -6.49 7.60
CA LEU A 13 -12.52 -7.48 7.78
C LEU A 13 -12.88 -8.55 8.83
N ARG A 14 -13.61 -8.19 9.91
CA ARG A 14 -14.11 -9.15 10.90
C ARG A 14 -15.18 -10.08 10.34
N GLU A 15 -16.00 -9.63 9.39
CA GLU A 15 -17.02 -10.49 8.75
C GLU A 15 -16.41 -11.40 7.67
N ILE A 16 -15.44 -10.91 6.90
CA ILE A 16 -14.79 -11.69 5.83
C ILE A 16 -13.92 -12.82 6.40
N VAL A 17 -13.24 -12.59 7.53
CA VAL A 17 -12.41 -13.61 8.21
C VAL A 17 -13.25 -14.76 8.79
N LYS A 18 -14.54 -14.55 9.11
CA LYS A 18 -15.44 -15.64 9.54
C LYS A 18 -15.82 -16.60 8.41
N SER A 19 -15.70 -16.17 7.15
CA SER A 19 -16.21 -16.88 5.97
C SER A 19 -15.18 -17.79 5.30
N THR A 20 -13.87 -17.55 5.47
CA THR A 20 -12.84 -18.21 4.67
C THR A 20 -11.56 -18.55 5.44
N ASN A 21 -11.53 -19.66 6.19
CA ASN A 21 -10.31 -20.49 6.26
C ASN A 21 -10.51 -21.90 6.84
N PRO A 22 -10.21 -22.97 6.10
CA PRO A 22 -9.97 -24.30 6.65
C PRO A 22 -8.51 -24.43 7.10
N THR A 23 -8.14 -23.84 8.24
CA THR A 23 -6.84 -24.11 8.88
C THR A 23 -7.02 -24.25 10.38
N ARG A 24 -6.43 -25.32 10.93
CA ARG A 24 -6.51 -25.82 12.31
C ARG A 24 -6.30 -24.75 13.39
N CYS A 25 -7.35 -24.03 13.79
CA CYS A 25 -7.50 -23.32 15.06
C CYS A 25 -8.95 -22.81 15.15
N GLY A 26 -9.66 -23.17 16.21
CA GLY A 26 -11.09 -22.86 16.35
C GLY A 26 -11.36 -21.44 16.85
N GLY A 27 -12.62 -21.13 17.16
CA GLY A 27 -12.99 -19.83 17.76
C GLY A 27 -12.31 -19.53 19.10
N GLY A 28 -11.94 -20.58 19.87
CA GLY A 28 -11.21 -20.44 21.13
C GLY A 28 -9.79 -19.91 20.95
N ASP A 29 -9.09 -20.32 19.89
CA ASP A 29 -7.73 -19.85 19.60
C ASP A 29 -7.74 -18.37 19.18
N ILE A 30 -8.80 -17.91 18.52
CA ILE A 30 -9.02 -16.50 18.21
C ILE A 30 -9.20 -15.72 19.51
N GLU A 31 -10.04 -16.21 20.43
CA GLU A 31 -10.27 -15.52 21.71
C GLU A 31 -9.01 -15.48 22.59
N GLN A 32 -8.21 -16.55 22.56
CA GLN A 32 -6.93 -16.61 23.26
C GLN A 32 -5.88 -15.69 22.61
N HIS A 33 -5.85 -15.60 21.27
CA HIS A 33 -5.01 -14.66 20.53
C HIS A 33 -5.33 -13.20 20.90
N LEU A 34 -6.62 -12.83 20.93
CA LEU A 34 -7.06 -11.48 21.32
C LEU A 34 -6.64 -11.11 22.75
N LYS A 35 -6.60 -12.09 23.66
CA LYS A 35 -6.16 -11.89 25.04
C LYS A 35 -4.64 -11.87 25.20
N SER A 36 -3.89 -12.35 24.20
CA SER A 36 -2.43 -12.44 24.24
C SER A 36 -1.77 -11.06 24.28
N ASP A 37 -0.62 -10.98 24.95
CA ASP A 37 0.16 -9.74 25.02
C ASP A 37 0.72 -9.32 23.65
N LYS A 38 0.93 -10.27 22.73
CA LYS A 38 1.32 -9.96 21.35
C LYS A 38 0.25 -9.13 20.64
N HIS A 39 -1.02 -9.52 20.74
CA HIS A 39 -2.13 -8.77 20.13
C HIS A 39 -2.27 -7.39 20.78
N LYS A 40 -2.30 -7.34 22.12
CA LYS A 40 -2.40 -6.07 22.86
C LYS A 40 -1.25 -5.11 22.55
N ASN A 41 -0.03 -5.62 22.41
CA ASN A 41 1.13 -4.79 22.06
C ASN A 41 1.06 -4.31 20.61
N ALA A 42 0.57 -5.13 19.68
CA ALA A 42 0.33 -4.71 18.30
C ALA A 42 -0.74 -3.61 18.23
N ASP A 43 -1.84 -3.75 18.95
CA ASP A 43 -2.90 -2.73 19.03
C ASP A 43 -2.39 -1.43 19.65
N ARG A 44 -1.63 -1.52 20.74
CA ARG A 44 -0.99 -0.36 21.37
C ARG A 44 0.00 0.33 20.42
N ALA A 45 0.79 -0.44 19.68
CA ALA A 45 1.74 0.08 18.70
C ALA A 45 1.03 0.75 17.51
N ALA A 46 -0.10 0.22 17.07
CA ALA A 46 -0.93 0.85 16.05
C ALA A 46 -1.54 2.17 16.56
N ALA A 47 -2.06 2.18 17.80
CA ALA A 47 -2.63 3.36 18.43
C ALA A 47 -1.59 4.46 18.75
N SER A 48 -0.34 4.08 19.01
CA SER A 48 0.76 5.03 19.27
C SER A 48 1.52 5.45 18.00
N SER A 49 1.19 4.88 16.84
CA SER A 49 1.82 5.25 15.57
C SER A 49 1.41 6.67 15.16
N SER A 50 2.39 7.50 14.78
CA SER A 50 2.14 8.88 14.34
C SER A 50 1.64 8.91 12.89
N SER A 51 0.92 9.98 12.52
CA SER A 51 0.36 10.16 11.18
C SER A 51 1.42 10.00 10.08
N LEU A 52 1.09 9.25 9.03
CA LEU A 52 1.94 9.03 7.85
C LEU A 52 2.44 10.34 7.21
N LEU A 53 1.73 11.45 7.42
CA LEU A 53 2.11 12.78 6.94
C LEU A 53 3.42 13.30 7.57
N ASN A 54 3.84 12.75 8.71
CA ASN A 54 5.11 13.11 9.35
C ASN A 54 6.33 12.41 8.70
N ILE A 55 6.11 11.42 7.83
CA ILE A 55 7.19 10.70 7.13
C ILE A 55 7.84 11.60 6.08
N PHE A 56 7.07 12.55 5.53
CA PHE A 56 7.59 13.53 4.58
C PHE A 56 8.21 14.70 5.34
N LYS A 57 9.43 15.08 4.95
CA LYS A 57 10.05 16.32 5.43
C LYS A 57 9.19 17.49 4.96
N LYS A 58 8.53 18.18 5.88
CA LYS A 58 7.90 19.47 5.61
C LYS A 58 9.01 20.52 5.59
N SER A 59 9.46 20.90 4.39
CA SER A 59 10.30 22.09 4.20
C SER A 59 9.46 23.15 3.51
N ASP A 60 9.35 24.33 4.12
CA ASP A 60 8.64 25.48 3.52
C ASP A 60 9.35 25.99 2.25
N ALA A 61 10.62 25.61 2.05
CA ALA A 61 11.40 25.81 0.83
C ALA A 61 12.28 24.58 0.54
N PRO A 62 11.85 23.63 -0.30
CA PRO A 62 12.67 22.48 -0.69
C PRO A 62 13.84 22.93 -1.57
N THR A 63 15.03 22.39 -1.33
CA THR A 63 16.18 22.61 -2.22
C THR A 63 15.98 21.81 -3.51
N LEU A 64 16.62 22.22 -4.62
CA LEU A 64 16.64 21.42 -5.86
C LEU A 64 17.03 19.95 -5.61
N LYS A 65 18.05 19.71 -4.76
CA LYS A 65 18.47 18.35 -4.38
C LYS A 65 17.39 17.56 -3.62
N ASP A 66 16.57 18.23 -2.82
CA ASP A 66 15.49 17.57 -2.09
C ASP A 66 14.37 17.15 -3.05
N LEU A 67 14.12 17.94 -4.09
CA LEU A 67 13.19 17.58 -5.18
C LEU A 67 13.72 16.40 -6.01
N ASP A 68 15.02 16.38 -6.33
CA ASP A 68 15.63 15.25 -7.04
C ASP A 68 15.51 13.94 -6.26
N ILE A 69 15.75 13.99 -4.94
CA ILE A 69 15.57 12.83 -4.07
C ILE A 69 14.09 12.42 -4.03
N ALA A 70 13.17 13.37 -3.85
CA ALA A 70 11.74 13.06 -3.84
C ALA A 70 11.27 12.43 -5.16
N ALA A 71 11.78 12.90 -6.30
CA ALA A 71 11.53 12.31 -7.61
C ALA A 71 12.10 10.88 -7.70
N ALA A 72 13.33 10.65 -7.25
CA ALA A 72 13.93 9.32 -7.23
C ALA A 72 13.12 8.32 -6.37
N GLU A 73 12.65 8.75 -5.20
CA GLU A 73 11.80 7.92 -4.32
C GLU A 73 10.42 7.63 -4.93
N GLY A 74 9.85 8.61 -5.65
CA GLY A 74 8.63 8.46 -6.42
C GLY A 74 8.77 7.44 -7.56
N VAL A 75 9.83 7.57 -8.35
CA VAL A 75 10.15 6.65 -9.45
C VAL A 75 10.42 5.24 -8.92
N TRP A 76 11.18 5.11 -7.83
CA TRP A 76 11.42 3.82 -7.18
C TRP A 76 10.12 3.13 -6.73
N THR A 77 9.21 3.90 -6.15
CA THR A 77 7.89 3.40 -5.73
C THR A 77 7.07 2.93 -6.92
N TYR A 78 7.03 3.72 -8.00
CA TYR A 78 6.34 3.34 -9.24
C TYR A 78 6.90 2.04 -9.82
N HIS A 79 8.23 1.92 -9.91
CA HIS A 79 8.87 0.69 -10.39
C HIS A 79 8.52 -0.52 -9.51
N THR A 80 8.51 -0.36 -8.19
CA THR A 80 8.12 -1.43 -7.26
C THR A 80 6.70 -1.94 -7.54
N ILE A 81 5.76 -1.03 -7.85
CA ILE A 81 4.37 -1.38 -8.17
C ILE A 81 4.28 -2.08 -9.53
N GLN A 82 4.98 -1.56 -10.54
CA GLN A 82 4.94 -2.11 -11.90
C GLN A 82 5.47 -3.54 -11.98
N GLU A 83 6.55 -3.84 -11.25
CA GLU A 83 7.13 -5.19 -11.17
C GLU A 83 6.40 -6.09 -10.14
N ASN A 84 5.32 -5.59 -9.53
CA ASN A 84 4.56 -6.28 -8.49
C ASN A 84 5.45 -6.77 -7.33
N HIS A 85 6.47 -5.99 -6.99
CA HIS A 85 7.38 -6.28 -5.89
C HIS A 85 6.75 -5.90 -4.54
N SER A 86 7.09 -6.67 -3.50
CA SER A 86 6.60 -6.39 -2.16
C SER A 86 7.27 -5.13 -1.60
N PHE A 87 6.51 -4.17 -1.06
CA PHE A 87 7.11 -3.03 -0.34
C PHE A 87 8.02 -3.44 0.84
N ARG A 88 7.91 -4.69 1.33
CA ARG A 88 8.83 -5.23 2.35
C ARG A 88 10.26 -5.39 1.84
N SER A 89 10.48 -5.63 0.55
CA SER A 89 11.85 -5.66 0.00
C SER A 89 12.50 -4.28 0.00
N ASN A 90 11.71 -3.21 0.07
CA ASN A 90 12.24 -1.85 0.10
C ASN A 90 12.95 -1.53 1.43
N ASP A 91 12.68 -2.27 2.52
CA ASP A 91 13.41 -2.11 3.78
C ASP A 91 14.90 -2.47 3.67
N CYS A 92 15.24 -3.47 2.84
CA CYS A 92 16.64 -3.79 2.54
C CYS A 92 17.17 -2.98 1.36
N ALA A 93 16.38 -2.78 0.30
CA ALA A 93 16.80 -2.02 -0.86
C ALA A 93 17.12 -0.56 -0.52
N SER A 94 16.32 0.10 0.33
CA SER A 94 16.59 1.47 0.76
C SER A 94 17.95 1.61 1.46
N LYS A 95 18.36 0.62 2.27
CA LYS A 95 19.68 0.64 2.94
C LYS A 95 20.81 0.44 1.94
N LEU A 96 20.61 -0.44 0.96
CA LEU A 96 21.58 -0.67 -0.10
C LEU A 96 21.75 0.58 -0.96
N ILE A 97 20.65 1.24 -1.34
CA ILE A 97 20.67 2.48 -2.11
C ILE A 97 21.37 3.61 -1.34
N GLN A 98 21.12 3.72 -0.03
CA GLN A 98 21.82 4.68 0.84
C GLN A 98 23.33 4.46 0.86
N THR A 99 23.77 3.20 0.85
CA THR A 99 25.19 2.83 0.93
C THR A 99 25.90 3.03 -0.40
N CYS A 100 25.23 2.70 -1.51
CA CYS A 100 25.84 2.71 -2.84
C CYS A 100 25.67 4.02 -3.62
N PHE A 101 24.63 4.81 -3.34
CA PHE A 101 24.26 5.96 -4.16
C PHE A 101 24.10 7.24 -3.35
N ASP A 102 22.95 7.45 -2.69
CA ASP A 102 22.66 8.68 -1.95
C ASP A 102 22.24 8.34 -0.51
N PRO A 103 23.02 8.76 0.51
CA PRO A 103 22.71 8.48 1.91
C PRO A 103 21.40 9.13 2.39
N LYS A 104 20.85 10.12 1.66
CA LYS A 104 19.58 10.78 1.98
C LYS A 104 18.36 10.07 1.40
N PHE A 105 18.54 9.08 0.52
CA PHE A 105 17.44 8.29 -0.01
C PHE A 105 16.78 7.49 1.12
N THR A 106 15.49 7.68 1.40
CA THR A 106 14.82 7.07 2.57
C THR A 106 13.51 6.39 2.20
N CYS A 107 13.43 5.78 1.02
CA CYS A 107 12.23 5.09 0.52
C CYS A 107 12.19 3.61 0.95
N ALA A 108 11.90 3.39 2.23
CA ALA A 108 11.58 2.08 2.78
C ALA A 108 10.06 1.80 2.70
N ARG A 109 9.60 0.66 3.25
CA ARG A 109 8.21 0.17 3.14
C ARG A 109 7.13 1.24 3.35
N THR A 110 7.14 1.91 4.50
CA THR A 110 6.08 2.85 4.88
C THR A 110 6.05 4.08 3.99
N LYS A 111 7.23 4.55 3.54
CA LYS A 111 7.32 5.71 2.66
C LYS A 111 6.88 5.36 1.24
N SER A 112 7.28 4.19 0.72
CA SER A 112 6.79 3.68 -0.57
C SER A 112 5.28 3.52 -0.57
N GLU A 113 4.71 2.92 0.49
CA GLU A 113 3.25 2.78 0.64
C GLU A 113 2.55 4.15 0.66
N ALA A 114 3.08 5.10 1.43
CA ALA A 114 2.52 6.44 1.50
C ALA A 114 2.58 7.18 0.16
N ILE A 115 3.66 7.03 -0.61
CA ILE A 115 3.79 7.59 -1.96
C ILE A 115 2.77 6.94 -2.91
N ALA A 116 2.67 5.61 -2.86
CA ALA A 116 1.71 4.87 -3.69
C ALA A 116 0.28 5.37 -3.44
N VAL A 117 -0.16 5.37 -2.18
CA VAL A 117 -1.54 5.70 -1.82
C VAL A 117 -1.87 7.18 -1.97
N ASN A 118 -0.97 8.08 -1.56
CA ASN A 118 -1.29 9.52 -1.48
C ASN A 118 -0.86 10.31 -2.71
N VAL A 119 -0.01 9.77 -3.59
CA VAL A 119 0.50 10.48 -4.77
C VAL A 119 0.11 9.76 -6.06
N LEU A 120 0.48 8.49 -6.19
CA LEU A 120 0.27 7.74 -7.44
C LEU A 120 -1.21 7.41 -7.66
N THR A 121 -1.88 6.84 -6.65
CA THR A 121 -3.31 6.49 -6.73
C THR A 121 -4.21 7.66 -7.13
N PRO A 122 -4.18 8.85 -6.48
CA PRO A 122 -5.07 9.95 -6.88
C PRO A 122 -4.77 10.47 -8.29
N THR A 123 -3.51 10.40 -8.73
CA THR A 123 -3.14 10.77 -10.10
C THR A 123 -3.73 9.79 -11.10
N ALA A 124 -3.53 8.49 -10.88
CA ALA A 124 -4.09 7.43 -11.72
C ALA A 124 -5.64 7.47 -11.78
N MET A 125 -6.30 7.70 -10.65
CA MET A 125 -7.77 7.81 -10.59
C MET A 125 -8.28 9.04 -11.34
N LYS A 126 -7.53 10.15 -11.33
CA LYS A 126 -7.87 11.37 -12.07
C LYS A 126 -7.77 11.13 -13.58
N GLU A 127 -6.69 10.49 -14.04
CA GLU A 127 -6.51 10.13 -15.44
C GLU A 127 -7.56 9.14 -15.90
N LEU A 128 -7.79 8.07 -15.13
CA LEU A 128 -8.82 7.08 -15.42
C LEU A 128 -10.21 7.72 -15.55
N LYS A 129 -10.56 8.65 -14.64
CA LYS A 129 -11.84 9.37 -14.73
C LYS A 129 -11.95 10.20 -16.01
N TYR A 130 -10.88 10.92 -16.35
CA TYR A 130 -10.84 11.73 -17.57
C TYR A 130 -11.03 10.88 -18.83
N ASP A 131 -10.41 9.70 -18.86
CA ASP A 131 -10.52 8.77 -19.99
C ASP A 131 -11.93 8.18 -20.05
N LEU A 132 -12.51 7.79 -18.91
CA LEU A 132 -13.88 7.26 -18.84
C LEU A 132 -14.92 8.29 -19.27
N ASP A 133 -14.77 9.56 -18.89
CA ASP A 133 -15.71 10.64 -19.27
C ASP A 133 -15.69 10.91 -20.79
N LYS A 134 -14.59 10.59 -21.47
CA LYS A 134 -14.46 10.69 -22.94
C LYS A 134 -14.88 9.43 -23.69
N CYS A 135 -14.97 8.29 -23.02
CA CYS A 135 -15.28 7.01 -23.65
C CYS A 135 -16.79 6.78 -23.71
N ASN A 136 -17.32 6.46 -24.89
CA ASN A 136 -18.73 6.04 -25.02
C ASN A 136 -18.97 4.62 -24.49
N CYS A 137 -17.94 3.78 -24.49
CA CYS A 137 -17.99 2.39 -24.03
C CYS A 137 -16.61 2.02 -23.47
N PHE A 138 -16.61 1.27 -22.38
CA PHE A 138 -15.40 0.69 -21.80
C PHE A 138 -15.66 -0.77 -21.46
N THR A 139 -14.60 -1.53 -21.28
CA THR A 139 -14.68 -2.97 -21.03
C THR A 139 -13.56 -3.35 -20.10
N ILE A 140 -13.86 -4.17 -19.10
CA ILE A 140 -12.85 -4.66 -18.16
C ILE A 140 -12.40 -6.03 -18.63
N LEU A 141 -11.10 -6.16 -18.91
CA LEU A 141 -10.49 -7.43 -19.27
C LEU A 141 -9.90 -8.05 -18.00
N ASN A 142 -10.41 -9.21 -17.62
CA ASN A 142 -9.82 -9.99 -16.54
C ASN A 142 -8.83 -11.00 -17.14
N ASP A 143 -7.57 -10.93 -16.71
CA ASP A 143 -6.59 -11.96 -17.02
C ASP A 143 -6.85 -13.19 -16.15
N ALA A 144 -7.29 -14.27 -16.78
CA ALA A 144 -7.51 -15.56 -16.17
C ALA A 144 -6.54 -16.61 -16.72
N SER A 145 -5.39 -16.16 -17.19
CA SER A 145 -4.33 -17.03 -17.69
C SER A 145 -3.85 -17.97 -16.58
N ASN A 146 -3.73 -19.26 -16.90
CA ASN A 146 -3.09 -20.24 -16.03
C ASN A 146 -2.13 -21.09 -16.87
N HIS A 147 -1.01 -21.52 -16.27
CA HIS A 147 -0.06 -22.50 -16.84
C HIS A 147 0.20 -22.37 -18.36
N GLY A 148 0.56 -21.16 -18.81
CA GLY A 148 0.90 -20.91 -20.22
C GLY A 148 -0.29 -20.78 -21.17
N ASN A 149 -1.51 -21.01 -20.71
CA ASN A 149 -2.73 -20.78 -21.47
C ASN A 149 -3.26 -19.37 -21.19
N LYS A 150 -3.19 -18.48 -22.19
CA LYS A 150 -3.68 -17.10 -22.06
C LYS A 150 -5.19 -17.06 -22.21
N LYS A 151 -5.91 -16.68 -21.16
CA LYS A 151 -7.38 -16.54 -21.16
C LYS A 151 -7.74 -15.14 -20.70
N ILE A 152 -8.44 -14.41 -21.55
CA ILE A 152 -8.94 -13.07 -21.25
C ILE A 152 -10.46 -13.13 -21.33
N TYR A 153 -11.13 -12.75 -20.24
CA TYR A 153 -12.58 -12.64 -20.22
C TYR A 153 -12.98 -11.17 -20.23
N LEU A 154 -13.97 -10.84 -21.07
CA LEU A 154 -14.65 -9.57 -21.01
C LEU A 154 -15.65 -9.59 -19.86
N ILE A 155 -15.55 -8.60 -18.98
CA ILE A 155 -16.63 -8.24 -18.07
C ILE A 155 -17.37 -7.08 -18.74
N VAL A 156 -18.60 -7.37 -19.17
CA VAL A 156 -19.58 -6.42 -19.73
C VAL A 156 -20.43 -5.86 -18.59
#